data_AF-A0A7C1G5R8-F1
#
_entry.id   AF-A0A7C1G5R8-F1
#
_cell.length_a   1.000
_cell.length_b   1.000
_cell.length_c   1.000
_cell.angle_alpha   90.00
_cell.angle_beta   90.00
_cell.angle_gamma   90.00
#
_symmetry.space_group_name_H-M   'P 1'
#
loop_
_entity.id
_entity.type
_entity.pdbx_description
1 polymer ?
#
loop_
_entity_poly.entity_id
_entity_poly.type
_entity_poly.pdbx_seq_one_letter_code
_entity_poly.pdbx_strand_id
1 'polypeptide(L)'
;MKPILQILSVILIDIISYTVSLYLSCELRAVVLPKIIPDLSPFLFTFPYAIKFFWMPALFVFFIAYERLYTTRLPFWDENKKLAKSITLSVLVIMTIVTLGKMSDSVSRLVLLSLWITSLIIFPIFRLWGKKILYKIGVCKE
;
A
#
# COMPACT_ATOMS: atom_id res chain seq x y z
N MET A 1 14.28 -23.26 5.89
CA MET A 1 14.29 -21.96 6.61
C MET A 1 14.45 -20.74 5.69
N LYS A 2 15.30 -20.78 4.66
CA LYS A 2 15.48 -19.65 3.70
C LYS A 2 14.22 -19.13 2.99
N PRO A 3 13.25 -19.98 2.53
CA PRO A 3 12.09 -19.46 1.80
C PRO A 3 11.08 -18.74 2.70
N ILE A 4 10.91 -19.19 3.95
CA ILE A 4 10.02 -18.53 4.92
C ILE A 4 10.57 -17.16 5.30
N LEU A 5 11.89 -17.06 5.54
CA LEU A 5 12.54 -15.79 5.82
C LEU A 5 12.37 -14.81 4.66
N GLN A 6 12.55 -15.27 3.42
CA GLN A 6 12.33 -14.46 2.22
C GLN A 6 10.89 -13.93 2.14
N ILE A 7 9.88 -14.79 2.36
CA ILE A 7 8.47 -14.39 2.35
C ILE A 7 8.21 -13.33 3.43
N LEU A 8 8.68 -13.55 4.66
CA LEU A 8 8.52 -12.59 5.75
C LEU A 8 9.18 -11.25 5.44
N SER A 9 10.39 -11.25 4.85
CA SER A 9 11.06 -10.01 4.44
C SER A 9 10.28 -9.25 3.36
N VAL A 10 9.70 -9.95 2.38
CA VAL A 10 8.90 -9.29 1.33
C VAL A 10 7.59 -8.75 1.91
N ILE A 11 6.96 -9.45 2.86
CA ILE A 11 5.78 -8.92 3.57
C ILE A 11 6.14 -7.65 4.35
N LEU A 12 7.29 -7.62 5.03
CA LEU A 12 7.75 -6.41 5.71
C LEU A 12 7.99 -5.25 4.73
N ILE A 13 8.56 -5.52 3.56
CA ILE A 13 8.72 -4.52 2.50
C ILE A 13 7.35 -3.99 2.04
N ASP A 14 6.37 -4.87 1.84
CA ASP A 14 5.03 -4.47 1.41
C ASP A 14 4.30 -3.64 2.50
N ILE A 15 4.49 -3.97 3.79
CA ILE A 15 3.98 -3.17 4.92
C ILE A 15 4.64 -1.79 4.96
N ILE A 16 5.96 -1.70 4.80
CA ILE A 16 6.69 -0.42 4.72
C ILE A 16 6.21 0.40 3.51
N SER A 17 6.00 -0.26 2.38
CA SER A 17 5.48 0.37 1.16
C SER A 17 4.11 1.00 1.44
N TYR A 18 3.22 0.27 2.11
CA TYR A 18 1.91 0.78 2.51
C TYR A 18 2.02 2.00 3.44
N THR A 19 2.83 1.95 4.49
CA THR A 19 2.97 3.10 5.41
C THR A 19 3.52 4.34 4.72
N VAL A 20 4.49 4.17 3.81
CA VAL A 20 5.02 5.27 3.00
C VAL A 20 3.95 5.81 2.06
N SER A 21 3.18 4.95 1.37
CA SER A 21 2.07 5.38 0.52
C SER A 21 0.99 6.14 1.30
N LEU A 22 0.66 5.69 2.52
CA LEU A 22 -0.32 6.33 3.40
C LEU A 22 0.16 7.69 3.88
N TYR A 23 1.43 7.80 4.26
CA TYR A 23 2.04 9.07 4.64
C TYR A 23 1.96 10.08 3.48
N LEU A 24 2.45 9.68 2.30
CA LEU A 24 2.39 10.53 1.10
C LEU A 24 0.96 10.93 0.74
N SER A 25 0.02 10.01 0.87
CA SER A 25 -1.39 10.30 0.61
C SER A 25 -1.98 11.33 1.57
N CYS A 26 -1.60 11.30 2.85
CA CYS A 26 -2.04 12.30 3.82
C CYS A 26 -1.42 13.67 3.52
N GLU A 27 -0.12 13.72 3.21
CA GLU A 27 0.59 14.94 2.83
C GLU A 27 0.02 15.57 1.54
N LEU A 28 -0.29 14.74 0.53
CA LEU A 28 -0.96 15.21 -0.69
C LEU A 28 -2.28 15.90 -0.37
N ARG A 29 -3.09 15.33 0.53
CA ARG A 29 -4.38 15.91 0.94
C ARG A 29 -4.23 17.15 1.82
N ALA A 30 -3.20 17.24 2.64
CA ALA A 30 -2.97 18.32 3.58
C ALA A 30 -2.32 19.56 2.93
N VAL A 31 -1.37 19.36 2.01
CA VAL A 31 -0.54 20.44 1.47
C VAL A 31 -0.80 20.74 0.00
N VAL A 32 -0.98 19.70 -0.81
CA VAL A 32 -1.05 19.84 -2.28
C VAL A 32 -2.46 20.17 -2.73
N LEU A 33 -3.46 19.40 -2.28
CA LEU A 33 -4.84 19.59 -2.71
C LEU A 33 -5.44 20.97 -2.34
N PRO A 34 -5.21 21.54 -1.14
CA PRO A 34 -5.76 22.87 -0.80
C PRO A 34 -5.18 24.00 -1.65
N LYS A 35 -3.96 23.83 -2.20
CA LYS A 35 -3.36 24.82 -3.12
C LYS A 35 -4.02 24.81 -4.50
N ILE A 36 -4.61 23.67 -4.90
CA ILE A 36 -5.25 23.49 -6.20
C ILE A 36 -6.75 23.82 -6.11
N ILE A 37 -7.39 23.45 -4.99
CA ILE A 37 -8.82 23.65 -4.76
C ILE A 37 -9.01 24.40 -3.43
N PRO A 38 -9.23 25.73 -3.46
CA PRO A 38 -9.28 26.57 -2.26
C PRO A 38 -10.44 26.26 -1.30
N ASP A 39 -11.58 25.77 -1.80
CA ASP A 39 -12.78 25.46 -1.00
C ASP A 39 -12.79 24.06 -0.38
N LEU A 40 -11.61 23.45 -0.19
CA LEU A 40 -11.53 22.14 0.44
C LEU A 40 -11.77 22.24 1.94
N SER A 41 -12.64 21.37 2.45
CA SER A 41 -12.87 21.24 3.89
C SER A 41 -11.56 20.98 4.65
N PRO A 42 -11.42 21.55 5.86
CA PRO A 42 -10.21 21.44 6.66
C PRO A 42 -9.90 19.97 6.92
N PHE A 43 -8.65 19.59 6.65
CA PHE A 43 -8.18 18.22 6.80
C PHE A 43 -7.87 17.94 8.28
N LEU A 44 -8.83 17.34 8.98
CA LEU A 44 -8.70 16.99 10.41
C LEU A 44 -8.05 15.61 10.65
N PHE A 45 -7.77 14.87 9.58
CA PHE A 45 -7.30 13.49 9.67
C PHE A 45 -5.77 13.42 9.64
N THR A 46 -5.12 13.25 10.78
CA THR A 46 -3.65 13.17 10.84
C THR A 46 -3.17 11.72 10.64
N PHE A 47 -1.97 11.56 10.06
CA PHE A 47 -1.31 10.26 9.85
C PHE A 47 -1.31 9.30 11.06
N PRO A 48 -1.08 9.74 12.32
CA PRO A 48 -1.15 8.85 13.49
C PRO A 48 -2.53 8.23 13.72
N TYR A 49 -3.60 8.91 13.32
CA TYR A 49 -4.95 8.34 13.39
C TYR A 49 -5.16 7.30 12.28
N ALA A 50 -4.61 7.53 11.08
CA ALA A 50 -4.66 6.59 9.97
C ALA A 50 -4.00 5.24 10.29
N ILE A 51 -2.87 5.25 11.00
CA ILE A 51 -2.14 4.03 11.40
C ILE A 51 -2.97 3.12 12.31
N LYS A 52 -3.90 3.66 13.09
CA LYS A 52 -4.74 2.86 14.00
C LYS A 52 -5.59 1.83 13.25
N PHE A 53 -5.83 2.03 11.96
CA PHE A 53 -6.55 1.10 11.10
C PHE A 53 -5.64 -0.03 10.60
N PHE A 54 -5.13 -0.86 11.52
CA PHE A 54 -4.26 -2.02 11.21
C PHE A 54 -4.89 -3.04 10.24
N TRP A 55 -6.21 -3.04 10.11
CA TRP A 55 -6.92 -3.89 9.15
C TRP A 55 -6.68 -3.48 7.69
N MET A 56 -6.34 -2.21 7.41
CA MET A 56 -6.06 -1.74 6.05
C MET A 56 -4.78 -2.37 5.46
N PRO A 57 -3.59 -2.31 6.10
CA PRO A 57 -2.41 -3.00 5.59
C PRO A 57 -2.61 -4.52 5.53
N ALA A 58 -3.41 -5.10 6.44
CA ALA A 58 -3.73 -6.52 6.39
C ALA A 58 -4.47 -6.92 5.10
N LEU A 59 -5.38 -6.07 4.60
CA LEU A 59 -6.04 -6.30 3.30
C LEU A 59 -5.07 -6.25 2.13
N PHE A 60 -4.11 -5.32 2.12
CA PHE A 60 -3.07 -5.27 1.09
C PHE A 60 -2.26 -6.58 1.07
N VAL A 61 -1.77 -7.03 2.22
CA VAL A 61 -1.03 -8.29 2.33
C VAL A 61 -1.89 -9.47 1.90
N PHE A 62 -3.17 -9.51 2.29
CA PHE A 62 -4.10 -10.57 1.92
C PHE A 62 -4.30 -10.67 0.40
N PHE A 63 -4.59 -9.57 -0.30
CA PHE A 63 -4.78 -9.60 -1.75
C PHE A 63 -3.50 -9.89 -2.53
N ILE A 64 -2.36 -9.40 -2.06
CA ILE A 64 -1.05 -9.74 -2.65
C ILE A 64 -0.76 -11.24 -2.47
N ALA A 65 -1.09 -11.80 -1.30
CA ALA A 65 -0.97 -13.24 -1.06
C ALA A 65 -1.94 -14.06 -1.93
N TYR A 66 -3.17 -13.57 -2.14
CA TYR A 66 -4.17 -14.20 -3.00
C TYR A 66 -3.67 -14.34 -4.44
N GLU A 67 -2.99 -13.33 -4.99
CA GLU A 67 -2.34 -13.39 -6.31
C GLU A 67 -1.02 -14.19 -6.32
N ARG A 68 -0.67 -14.84 -5.19
CA ARG A 68 0.52 -15.69 -4.99
C ARG A 68 1.86 -14.99 -5.22
N LEU A 69 1.87 -13.65 -5.12
CA LEU A 69 3.03 -12.79 -5.36
C LEU A 69 4.19 -12.98 -4.37
N TYR A 70 3.97 -13.71 -3.26
CA TYR A 70 5.01 -14.09 -2.30
C TYR A 70 5.69 -15.43 -2.62
N THR A 71 5.00 -16.32 -3.33
CA THR A 71 5.46 -17.69 -3.59
C THR A 71 5.94 -17.88 -5.02
N THR A 72 5.38 -17.14 -5.98
CA THR A 72 5.75 -17.29 -7.40
C THR A 72 6.86 -16.33 -7.80
N ARG A 73 7.87 -16.85 -8.50
CA ARG A 73 8.89 -16.04 -9.17
C ARG A 73 8.37 -15.65 -10.55
N LEU A 74 8.06 -14.38 -10.73
CA LEU A 74 7.57 -13.81 -12.00
C LEU A 74 8.56 -12.76 -12.51
N PRO A 75 8.65 -12.55 -13.83
CA PRO A 75 9.37 -11.41 -14.37
C PRO A 75 8.71 -10.11 -13.90
N PHE A 76 9.52 -9.04 -13.80
CA PHE A 76 9.12 -7.76 -13.20
C PHE A 76 7.80 -7.20 -13.74
N TRP A 77 7.58 -7.27 -15.05
CA TRP A 77 6.37 -6.73 -15.69
C TRP A 77 5.11 -7.52 -15.33
N ASP A 78 5.18 -8.84 -15.26
CA ASP A 78 4.02 -9.67 -14.91
C ASP A 78 3.74 -9.61 -13.41
N GLU A 79 4.78 -9.48 -12.60
CA GLU A 79 4.67 -9.18 -11.19
C GLU A 79 3.93 -7.85 -10.95
N ASN A 80 4.34 -6.78 -11.63
CA ASN A 80 3.72 -5.46 -11.49
C ASN A 80 2.25 -5.46 -11.93
N LYS A 81 1.89 -6.18 -13.00
CA LYS A 81 0.48 -6.31 -13.43
C LYS A 81 -0.39 -6.93 -12.33
N LYS A 82 0.06 -8.03 -11.74
CA LYS A 82 -0.65 -8.69 -10.62
C LYS A 82 -0.67 -7.83 -9.36
N LEU A 83 0.42 -7.10 -9.10
CA LEU A 83 0.52 -6.19 -7.98
C LEU A 83 -0.47 -5.03 -8.11
N ALA A 84 -0.55 -4.39 -9.28
CA ALA A 84 -1.51 -3.33 -9.56
C ALA A 84 -2.96 -3.81 -9.41
N LYS A 85 -3.27 -5.02 -9.88
CA LYS A 85 -4.57 -5.67 -9.67
C LYS A 85 -4.86 -5.87 -8.18
N SER A 86 -3.90 -6.40 -7.42
CA SER A 86 -4.03 -6.65 -5.97
C SER A 86 -4.25 -5.35 -5.18
N ILE A 87 -3.48 -4.31 -5.50
CA ILE A 87 -3.60 -2.98 -4.89
C ILE A 87 -4.98 -2.38 -5.17
N THR A 88 -5.44 -2.46 -6.42
CA THR A 88 -6.75 -1.93 -6.81
C THR A 88 -7.89 -2.66 -6.09
N LEU A 89 -7.82 -3.99 -6.00
CA LEU A 89 -8.78 -4.79 -5.23
C LEU A 89 -8.76 -4.43 -3.74
N SER A 90 -7.57 -4.25 -3.17
CA SER A 90 -7.41 -3.87 -1.76
C SER A 90 -8.07 -2.54 -1.46
N VAL A 91 -7.80 -1.50 -2.26
CA VAL A 91 -8.41 -0.18 -2.06
C VAL A 91 -9.91 -0.22 -2.32
N LEU A 92 -10.37 -0.96 -3.33
CA LEU A 92 -11.79 -1.11 -3.61
C LEU A 92 -12.54 -1.72 -2.41
N VAL A 93 -11.98 -2.76 -1.80
CA VAL A 93 -12.55 -3.38 -0.60
C VAL A 93 -12.48 -2.44 0.61
N ILE A 94 -11.37 -1.73 0.80
CA ILE A 94 -11.25 -0.72 1.86
C ILE A 94 -12.33 0.37 1.71
N MET A 95 -12.50 0.91 0.50
CA MET A 95 -13.54 1.89 0.18
C MET A 95 -14.94 1.34 0.46
N THR A 96 -15.18 0.08 0.10
CA THR A 96 -16.46 -0.60 0.33
C THR A 96 -16.73 -0.73 1.84
N ILE A 97 -15.76 -1.20 2.62
CA ILE A 97 -15.87 -1.35 4.08
C ILE A 97 -16.08 0.00 4.76
N VAL A 98 -15.32 1.04 4.38
CA VAL A 98 -15.44 2.39 4.95
C VAL A 98 -16.81 3.00 4.65
N THR A 99 -17.33 2.78 3.44
CA THR A 99 -18.63 3.30 3.01
C THR A 99 -19.78 2.57 3.70
N LEU A 100 -19.77 1.22 3.71
CA LEU A 100 -20.80 0.41 4.37
C LEU A 100 -20.76 0.54 5.90
N GLY A 101 -19.56 0.62 6.47
CA GLY A 101 -19.34 0.80 7.90
C GLY A 101 -19.68 2.19 8.42
N LYS A 102 -20.19 3.08 7.56
CA LYS A 102 -20.50 4.50 7.87
C LYS A 102 -19.31 5.24 8.50
N MET A 103 -18.08 4.82 8.20
CA MET A 103 -16.84 5.44 8.67
C MET A 103 -16.41 6.63 7.79
N SER A 104 -17.35 7.19 7.02
CA SER A 104 -17.08 8.30 6.09
C SER A 104 -16.63 9.58 6.80
N ASP A 105 -17.03 9.75 8.07
CA ASP A 105 -16.59 10.88 8.90
C ASP A 105 -15.19 10.65 9.47
N SER A 106 -14.78 9.39 9.61
CA SER A 106 -13.48 9.01 10.18
C SER A 106 -12.39 8.88 9.13
N VAL A 107 -12.72 8.48 7.89
CA VAL A 107 -11.74 8.24 6.82
C VAL A 107 -12.10 9.05 5.58
N SER A 108 -11.19 9.92 5.15
CA SER A 108 -11.41 10.74 3.96
C SER A 108 -11.31 9.89 2.68
N ARG A 109 -12.39 9.88 1.88
CA ARG A 109 -12.42 9.23 0.56
C ARG A 109 -11.32 9.74 -0.38
N LEU A 110 -10.98 11.02 -0.28
CA LEU A 110 -9.88 11.62 -1.07
C LEU A 110 -8.53 11.03 -0.67
N VAL A 111 -8.30 10.77 0.62
CA VAL A 111 -7.08 10.07 1.08
C VAL A 111 -7.06 8.64 0.55
N LEU A 112 -8.18 7.93 0.52
CA LEU A 112 -8.20 6.57 -0.05
C LEU A 112 -7.91 6.55 -1.56
N LEU A 113 -8.40 7.54 -2.31
CA LEU A 113 -8.06 7.71 -3.73
C LEU A 113 -6.59 8.08 -3.93
N SER A 114 -6.06 9.02 -3.14
CA SER A 114 -4.64 9.38 -3.18
C SER A 114 -3.75 8.20 -2.78
N LEU A 115 -4.17 7.38 -1.82
CA LEU A 115 -3.48 6.16 -1.39
C LEU A 115 -3.41 5.14 -2.53
N TRP A 116 -4.46 4.99 -3.32
CA TRP A 116 -4.44 4.12 -4.50
C TRP A 116 -3.39 4.57 -5.52
N ILE A 117 -3.37 5.87 -5.85
CA ILE A 117 -2.42 6.42 -6.82
C ILE A 117 -0.98 6.28 -6.31
N THR A 118 -0.73 6.63 -5.03
CA THR A 118 0.62 6.53 -4.47
C THR A 118 1.08 5.08 -4.32
N SER A 119 0.19 4.16 -3.95
CA SER A 119 0.55 2.74 -3.80
C SER A 119 0.91 2.08 -5.13
N LEU A 120 0.25 2.43 -6.24
CA LEU A 120 0.61 1.92 -7.56
C LEU A 120 2.05 2.27 -7.98
N ILE A 121 2.62 3.36 -7.47
CA ILE A 121 3.99 3.79 -7.77
C ILE A 121 4.98 3.27 -6.73
N ILE A 122 4.64 3.40 -5.44
CA ILE A 122 5.54 3.09 -4.32
C ILE A 122 5.79 1.57 -4.20
N PHE A 123 4.75 0.73 -4.34
CA PHE A 123 4.90 -0.72 -4.19
C PHE A 123 5.89 -1.32 -5.21
N PRO A 124 5.80 -1.04 -6.54
CA PRO A 124 6.79 -1.51 -7.50
C PRO A 124 8.22 -1.07 -7.17
N ILE A 125 8.40 0.19 -6.74
CA ILE A 125 9.71 0.74 -6.38
C ILE A 125 10.29 -0.03 -5.20
N PHE A 126 9.55 -0.12 -4.09
CA PHE A 126 10.00 -0.80 -2.89
C PHE A 126 10.24 -2.29 -3.12
N ARG A 127 9.42 -2.96 -3.94
CA ARG A 127 9.61 -4.38 -4.26
C ARG A 127 10.85 -4.62 -5.12
N LEU A 128 11.15 -3.73 -6.07
CA LEU A 128 12.36 -3.79 -6.87
C LEU A 128 13.62 -3.57 -6.02
N TRP A 129 13.65 -2.51 -5.21
CA TRP A 129 14.79 -2.22 -4.33
C TRP A 129 14.94 -3.23 -3.21
N GLY A 130 13.83 -3.65 -2.61
CA GLY A 130 13.79 -4.65 -1.55
C GLY A 130 14.34 -6.00 -2.01
N LYS A 131 13.98 -6.45 -3.22
CA LYS A 131 14.57 -7.68 -3.80
C LYS A 131 16.07 -7.54 -4.05
N LYS A 132 16.54 -6.39 -4.57
CA LYS A 132 17.98 -6.13 -4.75
C LYS A 132 18.74 -6.18 -3.43
N ILE A 133 18.19 -5.58 -2.37
CA ILE A 133 18.79 -5.60 -1.03
C ILE A 133 18.80 -7.02 -0.47
N LEU A 134 17.70 -7.78 -0.59
CA LEU A 134 17.61 -9.17 -0.13
C LEU A 134 18.58 -10.11 -0.86
N TYR A 135 18.84 -9.86 -2.15
CA TYR A 135 19.86 -10.58 -2.91
C TYR A 135 21.26 -10.26 -2.37
N LYS A 136 21.56 -8.97 -2.12
CA LYS A 136 22.87 -8.55 -1.59
C LYS A 136 23.16 -9.12 -0.19
N ILE A 137 22.13 -9.32 0.63
CA ILE A 137 22.24 -9.91 1.97
C ILE A 137 22.30 -11.46 1.90
N GLY A 138 22.11 -12.07 0.73
CA GLY A 138 22.18 -13.53 0.53
C GLY A 138 20.94 -14.29 1.02
N VAL A 139 19.85 -13.58 1.33
CA VAL A 139 18.55 -14.16 1.75
C VAL A 139 17.83 -14.76 0.54
N CYS A 140 17.93 -14.12 -0.62
CA CYS A 140 17.49 -14.66 -1.91
C CYS A 140 18.68 -15.23 -2.67
N LYS A 141 18.72 -16.55 -2.89
CA LYS A 141 19.53 -17.14 -3.96
C LYS A 141 18.68 -17.27 -5.22
N GLU A 142 19.27 -16.85 -6.33
CA GLU A 142 18.70 -16.91 -7.68
C GLU A 142 18.09 -18.28 -8.01
#